data_AF-A0A846ZLY4-F1
#
_entry.id   AF-A0A846ZLY4-F1
#
_cell.length_a   1.000
_cell.length_b   1.000
_cell.length_c   1.000
_cell.angle_alpha   90.00
_cell.angle_beta   90.00
_cell.angle_gamma   90.00
#
_symmetry.space_group_name_H-M   'P 1'
#
loop_
_entity.id
_entity.type
_entity.pdbx_description
1 polymer ?
#
loop_
_entity_poly.entity_id
_entity_poly.type
_entity_poly.pdbx_seq_one_letter_code
_entity_poly.pdbx_strand_id
1 'polypeptide(L)'
;MLRTVLLTLGVLCLLGALGVLLTSQGLHALPWLLYGALVLGAGVAFESWRYKRIGPKRIEAHWQDTGERFVDPETGVITAVYFDPRTAERHYVAQDGPR
;
A
#
# COMPACT_ATOMS: atom_id res chain seq x y z
N MET A 1 6.53 4.32 0.59
CA MET A 1 6.91 5.33 1.61
C MET A 1 5.74 5.74 2.52
N LEU A 2 4.55 6.00 1.97
CA LEU A 2 3.36 6.38 2.75
C LEU A 2 2.95 5.33 3.80
N ARG A 3 2.96 4.03 3.46
CA ARG A 3 2.74 2.95 4.42
C ARG A 3 3.62 3.05 5.65
N THR A 4 4.92 3.27 5.46
CA THR A 4 5.87 3.42 6.56
C THR A 4 5.47 4.60 7.42
N VAL A 5 5.22 5.77 6.82
CA VAL A 5 4.78 6.99 7.54
C VAL A 5 3.48 6.77 8.32
N LEU A 6 2.49 6.12 7.74
CA LEU A 6 1.21 5.80 8.39
C LEU A 6 1.40 4.82 9.56
N LEU A 7 2.28 3.81 9.41
CA LEU A 7 2.61 2.89 10.49
C LEU A 7 3.37 3.60 11.60
N THR A 8 4.33 4.48 11.29
CA THR A 8 5.06 5.25 12.31
C THR A 8 4.12 6.19 13.09
N LEU A 9 3.23 6.88 12.39
CA LEU A 9 2.19 7.72 13.02
C LEU A 9 1.24 6.88 13.87
N GLY A 10 0.82 5.70 13.40
CA GLY A 10 0.00 4.78 14.17
C GLY A 10 0.68 4.30 15.45
N VAL A 11 1.96 3.94 15.38
CA VAL A 11 2.74 3.55 16.57
C VAL A 11 2.85 4.73 17.56
N LEU A 12 3.15 5.94 17.08
CA LEU A 12 3.19 7.14 17.93
C LEU A 12 1.83 7.43 18.61
N CYS A 13 0.73 7.30 17.87
CA CYS A 13 -0.61 7.45 18.43
C CYS A 13 -0.93 6.39 19.49
N LEU A 14 -0.54 5.13 19.27
CA LEU A 14 -0.73 4.04 20.26
C LEU A 14 0.09 4.25 21.53
N LEU A 15 1.33 4.74 21.40
CA LEU A 15 2.17 5.10 22.55
C LEU A 15 1.57 6.27 23.34
N GLY A 16 1.06 7.28 22.64
CA GLY A 16 0.33 8.39 23.27
C GLY A 16 -0.94 7.92 23.98
N ALA A 17 -1.72 7.04 23.35
CA ALA A 17 -2.91 6.42 23.94
C ALA A 17 -2.59 5.70 25.25
N LEU A 18 -1.53 4.88 25.23
CA LEU A 18 -1.06 4.15 26.40
C LEU A 18 -0.64 5.11 27.52
N GLY A 19 0.08 6.19 27.18
CA GLY A 19 0.46 7.22 28.14
C GLY A 19 -0.75 7.90 28.80
N VAL A 20 -1.81 8.20 28.04
CA VAL A 20 -3.02 8.82 28.59
C VAL A 20 -3.88 7.84 29.40
N LEU A 21 -3.89 6.56 29.04
CA LEU A 21 -4.55 5.49 29.81
C LEU A 21 -3.98 5.32 31.23
N LEU A 22 -2.73 5.73 31.45
CA LEU A 22 -2.09 5.74 32.77
C LEU A 22 -2.52 6.95 33.64
N THR A 23 -3.35 7.84 33.10
CA THR A 23 -3.87 9.01 33.80
C THR A 23 -5.36 8.84 34.11
N SER A 24 -5.88 9.60 35.09
CA SER A 24 -7.32 9.63 35.41
C SER A 24 -8.20 10.21 34.29
N GLN A 25 -7.60 10.70 33.20
CA GLN A 25 -8.25 11.37 32.07
C GLN A 25 -8.57 10.42 30.90
N GLY A 26 -8.37 9.10 31.06
CA GLY A 26 -8.48 8.12 29.97
C GLY A 26 -9.79 8.17 29.17
N LEU A 27 -10.92 8.46 29.82
CA LEU A 27 -12.23 8.59 29.15
C LEU A 27 -12.32 9.82 28.23
N HIS A 28 -11.63 10.91 28.54
CA HIS A 28 -11.59 12.12 27.70
C HIS A 28 -10.73 11.95 26.45
N ALA A 29 -9.82 10.96 26.45
CA ALA A 29 -8.99 10.66 25.30
C ALA A 29 -9.69 9.80 24.24
N LEU A 30 -10.76 9.10 24.61
CA LEU A 30 -11.46 8.15 23.74
C LEU A 30 -11.89 8.75 22.38
N PRO A 31 -12.48 9.97 22.31
CA PRO A 31 -12.87 10.56 21.02
C PRO A 31 -11.68 10.83 20.10
N TRP A 32 -10.55 11.26 20.68
CA TRP A 32 -9.32 11.56 19.94
C TRP A 32 -8.65 10.30 19.41
N LEU A 33 -8.68 9.21 20.19
CA LEU A 33 -8.17 7.91 19.77
C LEU A 33 -9.00 7.33 18.63
N LEU A 34 -10.33 7.43 18.71
CA LEU A 34 -11.23 6.99 17.64
C LEU A 34 -11.00 7.80 16.35
N TYR A 35 -10.84 9.13 16.47
CA TYR A 35 -10.54 9.99 15.32
C TYR A 35 -9.19 9.64 14.69
N GLY A 36 -8.13 9.45 15.50
CA GLY A 36 -6.82 9.05 15.01
C GLY A 36 -6.84 7.68 14.32
N ALA A 37 -7.54 6.70 14.90
CA ALA A 37 -7.73 5.38 14.30
C ALA A 37 -8.48 5.47 12.96
N LEU A 38 -9.51 6.32 12.87
CA LEU A 38 -10.26 6.55 11.63
C LEU A 38 -9.37 7.13 10.53
N VAL A 39 -8.61 8.20 10.84
CA VAL A 39 -7.74 8.87 9.86
C VAL A 39 -6.64 7.93 9.36
N LEU A 40 -5.97 7.23 10.26
CA LEU A 40 -4.91 6.28 9.89
C LEU A 40 -5.46 5.08 9.12
N GLY A 41 -6.59 4.52 9.58
CA GLY A 41 -7.29 3.43 8.91
C GLY A 41 -7.74 3.82 7.51
N ALA A 42 -8.29 5.02 7.34
CA ALA A 42 -8.66 5.55 6.04
C ALA A 42 -7.44 5.73 5.12
N GLY A 43 -6.30 6.21 5.65
CA GLY A 43 -5.05 6.33 4.89
C GLY A 43 -4.53 4.98 4.39
N VAL A 44 -4.54 3.95 5.25
CA VAL A 44 -4.12 2.59 4.87
C VAL A 44 -5.11 1.96 3.88
N ALA A 45 -6.42 2.14 4.08
CA ALA A 45 -7.44 1.65 3.18
C ALA A 45 -7.32 2.32 1.79
N PHE A 46 -7.14 3.63 1.76
CA PHE A 46 -6.93 4.39 0.52
C PHE A 46 -5.65 3.95 -0.21
N GLU A 47 -4.55 3.75 0.52
CA GLU A 47 -3.32 3.20 -0.08
C GLU A 47 -3.59 1.81 -0.66
N SER A 48 -4.19 0.89 0.10
CA SER A 48 -4.46 -0.48 -0.34
C SER A 48 -5.40 -0.55 -1.55
N TRP A 49 -6.26 0.45 -1.71
CA TRP A 49 -7.17 0.57 -2.85
C TRP A 49 -6.47 1.20 -4.07
N ARG A 50 -5.64 2.23 -3.86
CA ARG A 50 -4.93 2.94 -4.94
C ARG A 50 -3.75 2.14 -5.48
N TYR A 51 -3.03 1.46 -4.59
CA TYR A 51 -2.08 0.39 -4.88
C TYR A 51 -2.83 -0.94 -4.88
N LYS A 52 -3.60 -1.22 -5.94
CA LYS A 52 -3.86 -2.62 -6.28
C LYS A 52 -2.52 -3.32 -6.28
N ARG A 53 -2.33 -4.31 -5.41
CA ARG A 53 -1.10 -5.08 -5.31
C ARG A 53 -0.69 -5.50 -6.72
N ILE A 54 0.41 -4.94 -7.22
CA ILE A 54 1.17 -5.51 -8.33
C ILE A 54 1.87 -6.74 -7.74
N GLY A 55 1.07 -7.72 -7.33
CA GLY A 55 1.58 -9.03 -6.98
C GLY A 55 1.91 -9.79 -8.26
N PRO A 56 2.62 -10.92 -8.18
CA PRO A 56 2.79 -11.83 -9.30
C PRO A 56 1.42 -12.37 -9.69
N LYS A 57 0.68 -11.60 -10.49
CA LYS A 57 -0.55 -12.05 -11.11
C LYS A 57 -0.07 -13.02 -12.18
N ARG A 58 -0.41 -14.29 -12.01
CA ARG A 58 -0.16 -15.33 -13.02
C ARG A 58 -0.62 -14.77 -14.36
N ILE A 59 0.34 -14.48 -15.23
CA ILE A 59 0.07 -13.91 -16.54
C ILE A 59 -0.73 -14.98 -17.30
N GLU A 60 -1.99 -14.69 -17.57
CA GLU A 60 -2.84 -15.56 -18.35
C GLU A 60 -2.32 -15.64 -19.79
N ALA A 61 -2.54 -16.75 -20.48
CA ALA A 61 -1.95 -17.02 -21.79
C ALA A 61 -2.31 -16.01 -22.91
N HIS A 62 -3.31 -15.15 -22.67
CA HIS A 62 -3.73 -14.13 -23.64
C HIS A 62 -2.85 -12.86 -23.61
N TRP A 63 -2.07 -12.66 -22.55
CA TRP A 63 -1.16 -11.52 -22.41
C TRP A 63 0.13 -11.77 -23.20
N GLN A 64 0.50 -10.82 -24.04
CA GLN A 64 1.72 -10.85 -24.83
C GLN A 64 2.79 -9.97 -24.17
N ASP A 65 3.99 -10.52 -23.99
CA ASP A 65 5.13 -9.74 -23.51
C ASP A 65 5.55 -8.75 -24.61
N THR A 66 5.58 -7.46 -24.29
CA THR A 66 6.02 -6.43 -25.24
C THR A 66 7.55 -6.29 -25.28
N GLY A 67 8.27 -6.94 -24.36
CA GLY A 67 9.71 -6.75 -24.16
C GLY A 67 10.07 -5.45 -23.43
N GLU A 68 9.10 -4.59 -23.16
CA GLU A 68 9.32 -3.37 -22.39
C GLU A 68 9.51 -3.72 -20.90
N ARG A 69 10.61 -3.19 -20.34
CA ARG A 69 10.98 -3.30 -18.94
C ARG A 69 11.39 -1.93 -18.43
N PHE A 70 10.88 -1.52 -17.28
CA PHE A 70 11.27 -0.28 -16.62
C PHE A 70 11.39 -0.50 -15.12
N VAL A 71 12.20 0.33 -14.46
CA VAL A 71 12.27 0.34 -13.00
C VAL A 71 11.15 1.25 -12.51
N ASP A 72 10.23 0.69 -11.71
CA ASP A 72 9.20 1.49 -11.06
C ASP A 72 9.87 2.44 -10.05
N PRO A 73 9.76 3.77 -10.20
CA PRO A 73 10.43 4.73 -9.33
C PRO A 73 9.89 4.70 -7.89
N GLU A 74 8.69 4.19 -7.66
CA GLU A 74 8.06 4.14 -6.34
C GLU A 74 8.48 2.90 -5.54
N THR A 75 8.74 1.78 -6.23
CA THR A 75 9.08 0.49 -5.60
C THR A 75 10.52 0.05 -5.84
N GLY A 76 11.21 0.58 -6.86
CA GLY A 76 12.53 0.16 -7.31
C GLY A 76 12.54 -1.20 -8.03
N VAL A 77 11.37 -1.80 -8.29
CA VAL A 77 11.25 -3.13 -8.89
C VAL A 77 11.19 -3.04 -10.41
N ILE A 78 11.80 -4.01 -11.09
CA ILE A 78 11.70 -4.15 -12.54
C ILE A 78 10.25 -4.54 -12.87
N THR A 79 9.57 -3.70 -13.63
CA THR A 79 8.21 -3.89 -14.07
C THR A 79 8.18 -4.20 -15.57
N ALA A 80 7.53 -5.30 -15.91
CA ALA A 80 7.27 -5.76 -17.26
C ALA A 80 5.93 -5.26 -17.77
N VAL A 81 5.88 -4.84 -19.03
CA VAL A 81 4.64 -4.51 -19.72
C VAL A 81 4.16 -5.69 -20.53
N TYR A 82 2.91 -6.08 -20.28
CA TYR A 82 2.18 -7.04 -21.07
C TYR A 82 1.04 -6.35 -21.80
N PHE A 83 0.69 -6.84 -22.98
CA PHE A 83 -0.37 -6.31 -23.83
C PHE A 83 -1.40 -7.39 -24.12
N ASP A 84 -2.69 -7.08 -23.96
CA ASP A 84 -3.77 -7.94 -24.41
C ASP A 84 -4.28 -7.48 -25.79
N PRO A 85 -4.06 -8.26 -26.87
CA PRO A 85 -4.51 -7.88 -28.20
C PRO A 85 -6.03 -7.91 -28.37
N ARG A 86 -6.79 -8.53 -27.45
CA ARG A 86 -8.25 -8.66 -27.54
C ARG A 86 -8.96 -7.41 -27.04
N THR A 87 -8.38 -6.77 -26.02
CA THR A 87 -8.96 -5.60 -25.33
C THR A 87 -8.15 -4.33 -25.55
N ALA A 88 -6.95 -4.44 -26.12
CA ALA A 88 -5.94 -3.38 -26.20
C ALA A 88 -5.50 -2.84 -24.82
N GLU A 89 -5.67 -3.63 -23.76
CA GLU A 89 -5.23 -3.26 -22.41
C GLU A 89 -3.73 -3.49 -22.22
N ARG A 90 -3.13 -2.67 -21.34
CA ARG A 90 -1.74 -2.82 -20.90
C ARG A 90 -1.73 -3.24 -19.44
N HIS A 91 -1.01 -4.31 -19.14
CA HIS A 91 -0.85 -4.82 -17.79
C HIS A 91 0.61 -4.74 -17.34
N TYR A 92 0.83 -4.04 -16.25
CA TYR A 92 2.13 -3.92 -15.60
C TYR A 92 2.29 -5.02 -14.55
N VAL A 93 3.37 -5.79 -14.65
CA VAL A 93 3.66 -6.92 -13.74
C VAL A 93 5.07 -6.75 -13.18
N ALA A 94 5.18 -6.75 -11.86
CA ALA A 94 6.47 -6.75 -11.18
C ALA A 94 7.20 -8.08 -11.46
N GLN A 95 8.44 -7.99 -11.93
CA GLN A 95 9.34 -9.13 -11.99
C GLN A 95 10.26 -9.11 -10.77
N ASP A 96 10.30 -10.24 -10.06
CA ASP A 96 11.43 -10.49 -9.17
C ASP A 96 12.70 -10.48 -10.03
N GLY A 97 13.72 -9.73 -9.58
CA GLY A 97 14.98 -9.54 -10.30
C GLY A 97 15.65 -10.86 -10.72
N PRO A 98 16.60 -10.82 -11.66
CA PRO A 98 17.12 -12.02 -12.34
C PRO A 98 17.63 -13.05 -11.33
N ARG A 99 17.21 -14.31 -11.49
CA ARG A 99 17.86 -15.46 -10.87
C ARG A 99 19.15 -15.79 -11.61
#